data_AF-A0A357ERQ6-F1
#
_entry.id   AF-A0A357ERQ6-F1
#
_cell.length_a   1.000
_cell.length_b   1.000
_cell.length_c   1.000
_cell.angle_alpha   90.00
_cell.angle_beta   90.00
_cell.angle_gamma   90.00
#
_symmetry.space_group_name_H-M   'P 1'
#
loop_
_entity.id
_entity.type
_entity.pdbx_description
1 polymer ?
#
loop_
_entity_poly.entity_id
_entity_poly.type
_entity_poly.pdbx_seq_one_letter_code
_entity_poly.pdbx_strand_id
1 'polypeptide(L)'
;MKKIIILCLLSLFVGCSADDGSVTEEEVTLFVNHYRTTSVLSNTALLVQENNAIGSEDFHKTSNIKDFTFEPGHTYLLTVSKITTKNPGTGASTVSYELIRQEEKNIVSPQTTFEVPLTRFINGVGYVSFIVGSETLGFVLGNRISVDCNNLCAQLETVLGARDIATGTFTHGTDGTYVLQTLY
;
A
#
# COMPACT_ATOMS: atom_id res chain seq x y z
N MET A 1 80.16 6.87 -0.95
CA MET A 1 79.28 5.69 -1.08
C MET A 1 78.77 5.28 0.29
N LYS A 2 77.53 5.64 0.64
CA LYS A 2 76.69 4.93 1.63
C LYS A 2 75.27 5.50 1.51
N LYS A 3 74.33 4.60 1.23
CA LYS A 3 72.97 4.87 0.75
C LYS A 3 72.09 5.25 1.94
N ILE A 4 71.43 6.41 1.89
CA ILE A 4 70.32 6.75 2.79
C ILE A 4 69.05 6.27 2.09
N ILE A 5 68.49 5.18 2.60
CA ILE A 5 67.20 4.63 2.15
C ILE A 5 66.12 5.41 2.90
N ILE A 6 65.46 6.33 2.20
CA ILE A 6 64.24 6.99 2.69
C ILE A 6 63.08 6.05 2.38
N LEU A 7 62.57 5.40 3.41
CA LEU A 7 61.37 4.56 3.37
C LEU A 7 60.15 5.48 3.21
N CYS A 8 59.70 5.67 1.97
CA CYS A 8 58.46 6.37 1.67
C CYS A 8 57.28 5.53 2.17
N LEU A 9 56.59 6.04 3.20
CA LEU A 9 55.27 5.60 3.62
C LEU A 9 54.31 5.74 2.43
N LEU A 10 53.93 4.61 1.80
CA LEU A 10 52.72 4.55 0.99
C LEU A 10 51.54 4.30 1.93
N SER A 11 50.86 5.38 2.26
CA SER A 11 49.54 5.40 2.88
C SER A 11 48.53 4.68 1.97
N LEU A 12 48.10 3.49 2.39
CA LEU A 12 46.87 2.84 1.93
C LEU A 12 45.67 3.68 2.42
N PHE A 13 45.33 4.75 1.69
CA PHE A 13 43.98 5.30 1.74
C PHE A 13 43.10 4.46 0.83
N VAL A 14 42.73 3.27 1.29
CA VAL A 14 41.47 2.66 0.85
C VAL A 14 40.38 3.50 1.50
N GLY A 15 40.03 4.61 0.86
CA GLY A 15 38.81 5.33 1.16
C GLY A 15 37.67 4.40 0.79
N CYS A 16 37.13 3.66 1.77
CA CYS A 16 35.74 3.25 1.69
C CYS A 16 34.94 4.55 1.54
N SER A 17 34.47 4.84 0.32
CA SER A 17 33.36 5.77 0.19
C SER A 17 32.24 5.13 1.00
N ALA A 18 31.81 5.82 2.06
CA ALA A 18 30.50 5.56 2.61
C ALA A 18 29.54 5.74 1.43
N ASP A 19 28.73 4.72 1.14
CA ASP A 19 27.58 4.87 0.23
C ASP A 19 26.62 5.76 1.03
N ASP A 20 26.74 7.08 0.88
CA ASP A 20 25.84 8.02 1.52
C ASP A 20 24.47 7.81 0.89
N GLY A 21 23.44 7.54 1.70
CA GLY A 21 22.12 7.17 1.22
C GLY A 21 21.61 8.16 0.18
N SER A 22 21.11 7.66 -0.95
CA SER A 22 20.64 8.52 -2.03
C SER A 22 19.14 8.80 -1.89
N VAL A 23 18.75 10.05 -2.08
CA VAL A 23 17.36 10.45 -2.28
C VAL A 23 17.20 10.89 -3.73
N THR A 24 16.24 10.29 -4.44
CA THR A 24 15.89 10.68 -5.81
C THR A 24 14.44 11.13 -5.84
N GLU A 25 14.17 12.17 -6.62
CA GLU A 25 12.84 12.73 -6.82
C GLU A 25 12.55 12.77 -8.32
N GLU A 26 11.40 12.23 -8.71
CA GLU A 26 10.92 12.22 -10.10
C GLU A 26 9.42 12.49 -10.16
N GLU A 27 8.98 13.23 -11.18
CA GLU A 27 7.55 13.41 -11.45
C GLU A 27 7.02 12.16 -12.17
N VAL A 28 5.92 11.60 -11.65
CA VAL A 28 5.26 10.44 -12.23
C VAL A 28 3.75 10.64 -12.29
N THR A 29 3.11 9.94 -13.22
CA THR A 29 1.66 9.82 -13.26
C THR A 29 1.22 8.61 -12.46
N LEU A 30 0.28 8.79 -11.53
CA LEU A 30 -0.39 7.72 -10.81
C LEU A 30 -1.87 7.63 -11.19
N PHE A 31 -2.31 6.44 -11.56
CA PHE A 31 -3.72 6.08 -11.48
C PHE A 31 -4.02 5.52 -10.09
N VAL A 32 -4.99 6.08 -9.38
CA VAL A 32 -5.45 5.58 -8.07
C VAL A 32 -6.80 4.91 -8.25
N ASN A 33 -6.90 3.65 -7.82
CA ASN A 33 -8.12 2.87 -7.93
C ASN A 33 -9.21 3.35 -6.94
N HIS A 34 -10.46 2.98 -7.20
CA HIS A 34 -11.64 3.48 -6.51
C HIS A 34 -11.89 2.92 -5.10
N TYR A 35 -11.00 2.06 -4.61
CA TYR A 35 -11.14 1.42 -3.31
C TYR A 35 -9.78 1.26 -2.63
N ARG A 36 -9.83 1.06 -1.31
CA ARG A 36 -8.69 0.70 -0.49
C ARG A 36 -8.70 -0.80 -0.26
N THR A 37 -7.53 -1.41 -0.33
CA THR A 37 -7.32 -2.80 0.07
C THR A 37 -6.67 -2.86 1.46
N THR A 38 -6.40 -4.06 1.95
CA THR A 38 -5.76 -4.29 3.24
C THR A 38 -4.25 -4.32 3.16
N SER A 39 -3.62 -3.89 4.25
CA SER A 39 -2.16 -3.76 4.39
C SER A 39 -1.75 -4.13 5.80
N VAL A 40 -0.68 -4.92 5.95
CA VAL A 40 -0.13 -5.29 7.26
C VAL A 40 0.45 -4.08 7.98
N LEU A 41 1.07 -3.16 7.25
CA LEU A 41 1.80 -2.04 7.84
C LEU A 41 0.89 -0.85 8.18
N SER A 42 -0.12 -0.61 7.36
CA SER A 42 -0.96 0.59 7.41
C SER A 42 -2.44 0.31 7.64
N ASN A 43 -2.80 -0.95 7.93
CA ASN A 43 -4.17 -1.51 7.98
C ASN A 43 -4.90 -1.49 6.63
N THR A 44 -4.90 -0.34 5.95
CA THR A 44 -5.42 -0.18 4.58
C THR A 44 -4.37 0.46 3.67
N ALA A 45 -4.51 0.27 2.36
CA ALA A 45 -3.66 0.88 1.35
C ALA A 45 -4.47 1.31 0.13
N LEU A 46 -4.02 2.36 -0.53
CA LEU A 46 -4.41 2.69 -1.90
C LEU A 46 -3.79 1.67 -2.86
N LEU A 47 -4.54 1.34 -3.91
CA LEU A 47 -4.05 0.58 -5.05
C LEU A 47 -3.74 1.57 -6.17
N VAL A 48 -2.51 1.57 -6.64
CA VAL A 48 -2.04 2.53 -7.66
C VAL A 48 -1.34 1.83 -8.82
N GLN A 49 -1.36 2.47 -9.98
CA GLN A 49 -0.54 2.13 -11.15
C GLN A 49 0.30 3.35 -11.50
N GLU A 50 1.54 3.12 -11.94
CA GLU A 50 2.49 4.20 -12.21
C GLU A 50 2.90 4.21 -13.68
N ASN A 51 2.86 5.39 -14.30
CA ASN A 51 3.33 5.66 -15.66
C ASN A 51 2.82 4.63 -16.68
N ASN A 52 3.73 3.88 -17.31
CA ASN A 52 3.43 2.93 -18.37
C ASN A 52 2.62 1.71 -17.92
N ALA A 53 2.49 1.48 -16.60
CA ALA A 53 1.64 0.42 -16.05
C ALA A 53 0.16 0.83 -15.95
N ILE A 54 -0.17 2.10 -16.20
CA ILE A 54 -1.56 2.57 -16.17
C ILE A 54 -2.37 1.86 -17.26
N GLY A 55 -3.48 1.23 -16.85
CA GLY A 55 -4.33 0.40 -17.71
C GLY A 55 -3.93 -1.08 -17.76
N SER A 56 -2.92 -1.51 -16.99
CA SER A 56 -2.64 -2.93 -16.76
C SER A 56 -3.53 -3.51 -15.66
N GLU A 57 -3.29 -4.77 -15.28
CA GLU A 57 -3.90 -5.38 -14.08
C GLU A 57 -2.98 -5.27 -12.84
N ASP A 58 -1.78 -4.71 -13.01
CA ASP A 58 -0.74 -4.71 -11.99
C ASP A 58 -0.85 -3.44 -11.11
N PHE A 59 -1.49 -3.60 -9.96
CA PHE A 59 -1.54 -2.56 -8.93
C PHE A 59 -0.51 -2.80 -7.82
N HIS A 60 0.19 -1.75 -7.40
CA HIS A 60 0.96 -1.77 -6.15
C HIS A 60 0.25 -1.00 -5.04
N LYS A 61 0.64 -1.30 -3.81
CA LYS A 61 0.05 -0.72 -2.61
C LYS A 61 0.87 0.47 -2.13
N THR A 62 0.20 1.58 -1.82
CA THR A 62 0.78 2.69 -1.06
C THR A 62 -0.14 3.08 0.09
N SER A 63 0.40 3.42 1.26
CA SER A 63 -0.41 3.81 2.43
C SER A 63 -1.17 5.11 2.18
N ASN A 64 -0.48 6.09 1.59
CA ASN A 64 -0.93 7.45 1.39
C ASN A 64 -0.15 8.13 0.26
N ILE A 65 -0.72 9.24 -0.19
CA ILE A 65 -0.08 10.23 -1.04
C ILE A 65 -0.25 11.54 -0.26
N LYS A 66 0.85 12.26 0.03
CA LYS A 66 0.80 13.52 0.78
C LYS A 66 -0.01 14.55 -0.01
N ASP A 67 -0.79 15.37 0.71
CA ASP A 67 -1.67 16.40 0.16
C ASP A 67 -2.81 15.88 -0.77
N PHE A 68 -3.02 14.56 -0.81
CA PHE A 68 -4.14 13.93 -1.51
C PHE A 68 -5.19 13.41 -0.53
N THR A 69 -6.46 13.79 -0.76
CA THR A 69 -7.60 13.27 -0.01
C THR A 69 -8.37 12.27 -0.88
N PHE A 70 -8.28 11.00 -0.49
CA PHE A 70 -9.00 9.92 -1.17
C PHE A 70 -10.47 9.88 -0.78
N GLU A 71 -11.36 9.78 -1.77
CA GLU A 71 -12.78 9.51 -1.58
C GLU A 71 -13.13 8.13 -2.18
N PRO A 72 -13.76 7.23 -1.40
CA PRO A 72 -14.24 5.94 -1.91
C PRO A 72 -15.18 6.13 -3.12
N GLY A 73 -15.14 5.17 -4.04
CA GLY A 73 -16.00 5.19 -5.24
C GLY A 73 -15.49 6.09 -6.36
N HIS A 74 -14.27 6.64 -6.26
CA HIS A 74 -13.67 7.47 -7.30
C HIS A 74 -12.30 6.95 -7.73
N THR A 75 -12.08 6.85 -9.02
CA THR A 75 -10.72 6.69 -9.58
C THR A 75 -10.10 8.05 -9.82
N TYR A 76 -8.77 8.13 -9.76
CA TYR A 76 -8.04 9.37 -9.96
C TYR A 76 -6.88 9.18 -10.92
N LEU A 77 -6.60 10.21 -11.72
CA LEU A 77 -5.34 10.36 -12.41
C LEU A 77 -4.60 11.54 -11.78
N LEU A 78 -3.42 11.29 -11.23
CA LEU A 78 -2.64 12.25 -10.46
C LEU A 78 -1.26 12.42 -11.09
N THR A 79 -0.76 13.65 -11.10
CA THR A 79 0.67 13.93 -11.24
C THR A 79 1.24 14.12 -9.84
N VAL A 80 2.28 13.36 -9.50
CA VAL A 80 2.87 13.34 -8.16
C VAL A 80 4.40 13.42 -8.22
N SER A 81 5.00 13.95 -7.17
CA SER A 81 6.43 13.79 -6.91
C SER A 81 6.64 12.46 -6.21
N LYS A 82 7.40 11.55 -6.84
CA LYS A 82 7.83 10.28 -6.27
C LYS A 82 9.22 10.46 -5.67
N ILE A 83 9.30 10.25 -4.37
CA ILE A 83 10.53 10.38 -3.59
C ILE A 83 10.97 8.98 -3.21
N THR A 84 12.14 8.56 -3.70
CA THR A 84 12.76 7.29 -3.35
C THR A 84 13.97 7.54 -2.48
N THR A 85 13.97 6.95 -1.28
CA THR A 85 15.07 7.05 -0.32
C THR A 85 15.74 5.70 -0.18
N LYS A 86 17.04 5.62 -0.50
CA LYS A 86 17.87 4.41 -0.34
C LYS A 86 18.58 4.47 1.01
N ASN A 87 18.37 3.44 1.83
CA ASN A 87 19.07 3.30 3.11
C ASN A 87 20.53 2.88 2.84
N PRO A 88 21.53 3.64 3.34
CA PRO A 88 22.94 3.35 3.09
C PRO A 88 23.42 2.07 3.79
N GLY A 89 22.85 1.73 4.95
CA GLY A 89 23.26 0.58 5.75
C GLY A 89 22.67 -0.74 5.25
N THR A 90 21.46 -0.72 4.68
CA THR A 90 20.76 -1.96 4.26
C THR A 90 20.59 -2.07 2.75
N GLY A 91 20.79 -0.99 2.00
CA GLY A 91 20.47 -0.91 0.57
C GLY A 91 18.96 -0.91 0.26
N ALA A 92 18.10 -1.00 1.28
CA ALA A 92 16.65 -1.02 1.09
C ALA A 92 16.14 0.36 0.62
N SER A 93 15.18 0.37 -0.29
CA SER A 93 14.55 1.60 -0.79
C SER A 93 13.14 1.75 -0.22
N THR A 94 12.79 2.98 0.16
CA THR A 94 11.42 3.37 0.51
C THR A 94 10.90 4.39 -0.48
N VAL A 95 9.63 4.26 -0.88
CA VAL A 95 8.97 5.17 -1.82
C VAL A 95 7.85 5.92 -1.10
N SER A 96 7.79 7.23 -1.31
CA SER A 96 6.68 8.09 -0.90
C SER A 96 6.24 8.98 -2.06
N TYR A 97 4.99 9.42 -2.02
CA TYR A 97 4.40 10.27 -3.07
C TYR A 97 3.83 11.55 -2.47
N GLU A 98 4.04 12.67 -3.14
CA GLU A 98 3.43 13.97 -2.82
C GLU A 98 2.62 14.47 -4.01
N LEU A 99 1.36 14.88 -3.77
CA LEU A 99 0.48 15.36 -4.83
C LEU A 99 1.01 16.67 -5.42
N ILE A 100 1.21 16.71 -6.73
CA ILE A 100 1.46 17.95 -7.47
C ILE A 100 0.15 18.45 -8.05
N ARG A 101 -0.58 17.58 -8.75
CA ARG A 101 -1.83 17.93 -9.42
C ARG A 101 -2.77 16.74 -9.54
N GLN A 102 -4.07 16.98 -9.34
CA GLN A 102 -5.13 16.05 -9.71
C GLN A 102 -5.60 16.36 -11.13
N GLU A 103 -5.30 15.47 -12.08
CA GLU A 103 -5.69 15.62 -13.49
C GLU A 103 -7.14 15.21 -13.70
N GLU A 104 -7.53 14.07 -13.13
CA GLU A 104 -8.86 13.50 -13.27
C GLU A 104 -9.39 12.95 -11.95
N LYS A 105 -10.72 13.00 -11.80
CA LYS A 105 -11.49 12.33 -10.76
C LYS A 105 -12.79 11.83 -11.39
N ASN A 106 -12.96 10.52 -11.43
CA ASN A 106 -14.11 9.89 -12.07
C ASN A 106 -14.84 9.01 -11.07
N ILE A 107 -16.16 9.16 -10.98
CA ILE A 107 -17.01 8.29 -10.16
C ILE A 107 -17.18 6.93 -10.85
N VAL A 108 -17.10 5.85 -10.09
CA VAL A 108 -17.41 4.50 -10.60
C VAL A 108 -18.88 4.15 -10.35
N SER A 109 -19.40 3.20 -11.10
CA SER A 109 -20.76 2.68 -10.87
C SER A 109 -20.87 2.15 -9.43
N PRO A 110 -21.98 2.40 -8.71
CA PRO A 110 -22.22 1.76 -7.41
C PRO A 110 -22.23 0.23 -7.48
N GLN A 111 -22.47 -0.34 -8.66
CA GLN A 111 -22.45 -1.78 -8.92
C GLN A 111 -21.05 -2.32 -9.26
N THR A 112 -20.04 -1.45 -9.35
CA THR A 112 -18.66 -1.89 -9.57
C THR A 112 -18.18 -2.71 -8.38
N THR A 113 -17.82 -3.96 -8.65
CA THR A 113 -17.32 -4.89 -7.64
C THR A 113 -15.81 -4.82 -7.48
N PHE A 114 -15.31 -5.07 -6.27
CA PHE A 114 -13.88 -5.16 -5.99
C PHE A 114 -13.58 -6.18 -4.89
N GLU A 115 -12.40 -6.80 -4.96
CA GLU A 115 -12.00 -7.84 -4.00
C GLU A 115 -11.06 -7.27 -2.94
N VAL A 116 -11.32 -7.63 -1.68
CA VAL A 116 -10.49 -7.24 -0.55
C VAL A 116 -10.18 -8.44 0.35
N PRO A 117 -8.89 -8.73 0.61
CA PRO A 117 -8.49 -9.71 1.62
C PRO A 117 -8.99 -9.32 3.00
N LEU A 118 -9.75 -10.20 3.66
CA LEU A 118 -10.25 -9.99 5.03
C LEU A 118 -9.33 -10.63 6.06
N THR A 119 -8.85 -11.82 5.75
CA THR A 119 -7.91 -12.57 6.58
C THR A 119 -6.87 -13.24 5.69
N ARG A 120 -5.64 -13.41 6.18
CA ARG A 120 -4.53 -14.06 5.46
C ARG A 120 -3.59 -14.76 6.42
N PHE A 121 -2.90 -15.79 5.91
CA PHE A 121 -1.68 -16.30 6.54
C PHE A 121 -0.47 -15.66 5.86
N ILE A 122 0.39 -15.01 6.65
CA ILE A 122 1.55 -14.28 6.15
C ILE A 122 2.81 -14.90 6.71
N ASN A 123 3.72 -15.28 5.82
CA ASN A 123 5.00 -15.89 6.22
C ASN A 123 5.77 -14.96 7.17
N GLY A 124 6.17 -15.50 8.32
CA GLY A 124 6.88 -14.74 9.36
C GLY A 124 5.97 -13.93 10.30
N VAL A 125 4.67 -13.84 10.04
CA VAL A 125 3.69 -13.15 10.91
C VAL A 125 2.64 -14.12 11.47
N GLY A 126 2.18 -15.07 10.64
CA GLY A 126 1.09 -16.00 10.97
C GLY A 126 -0.26 -15.53 10.46
N TYR A 127 -1.34 -15.94 11.13
CA TYR A 127 -2.69 -15.52 10.80
C TYR A 127 -2.91 -14.04 11.14
N VAL A 128 -3.37 -13.26 10.17
CA VAL A 128 -3.70 -11.85 10.29
C VAL A 128 -5.16 -11.67 9.88
N SER A 129 -5.94 -11.03 10.75
CA SER A 129 -7.26 -10.50 10.42
C SER A 129 -7.16 -9.01 10.18
N PHE A 130 -7.61 -8.55 9.02
CA PHE A 130 -7.71 -7.13 8.69
C PHE A 130 -9.09 -6.56 8.99
N ILE A 131 -10.05 -7.42 9.34
CA ILE A 131 -11.40 -7.04 9.73
C ILE A 131 -11.63 -7.42 11.18
N VAL A 132 -12.36 -6.57 11.90
CA VAL A 132 -12.77 -6.79 13.29
C VAL A 132 -14.25 -6.49 13.43
N GLY A 133 -14.90 -7.08 14.44
CA GLY A 133 -16.31 -6.84 14.71
C GLY A 133 -17.10 -8.13 14.92
N SER A 134 -18.42 -7.98 14.95
CA SER A 134 -19.40 -9.04 15.10
C SER A 134 -20.71 -8.60 14.44
N GLU A 135 -21.67 -9.53 14.30
CA GLU A 135 -23.03 -9.19 13.83
C GLU A 135 -23.69 -8.10 14.68
N THR A 136 -23.42 -8.08 15.99
CA THR A 136 -24.03 -7.12 16.94
C THR A 136 -23.35 -5.75 16.97
N LEU A 137 -22.04 -5.68 16.74
CA LEU A 137 -21.26 -4.44 16.81
C LEU A 137 -21.00 -3.81 15.44
N GLY A 138 -21.29 -4.56 14.36
CA GLY A 138 -20.86 -4.22 13.01
C GLY A 138 -19.40 -4.59 12.77
N PHE A 139 -19.03 -4.66 11.50
CA PHE A 139 -17.69 -4.99 11.07
C PHE A 139 -16.93 -3.75 10.56
N VAL A 140 -15.64 -3.69 10.87
CA VAL A 140 -14.75 -2.61 10.43
C VAL A 140 -13.49 -3.21 9.82
N LEU A 141 -13.26 -2.88 8.56
CA LEU A 141 -12.07 -3.26 7.81
C LEU A 141 -10.96 -2.21 8.01
N GLY A 142 -9.78 -2.69 8.36
CA GLY A 142 -8.57 -1.90 8.54
C GLY A 142 -8.73 -0.76 9.55
N ASN A 143 -9.59 -0.95 10.57
CA ASN A 143 -9.94 0.03 11.60
C ASN A 143 -10.50 1.37 11.06
N ARG A 144 -11.03 1.40 9.83
CA ARG A 144 -11.50 2.64 9.20
C ARG A 144 -12.74 2.48 8.35
N ILE A 145 -12.89 1.35 7.65
CA ILE A 145 -13.92 1.18 6.63
C ILE A 145 -15.04 0.34 7.23
N SER A 146 -16.20 0.93 7.45
CA SER A 146 -17.39 0.18 7.85
C SER A 146 -17.75 -0.85 6.79
N VAL A 147 -18.12 -2.04 7.22
CA VAL A 147 -18.56 -3.13 6.36
C VAL A 147 -20.01 -3.44 6.65
N ASP A 148 -20.85 -3.31 5.63
CA ASP A 148 -22.19 -3.87 5.60
C ASP A 148 -22.06 -5.31 5.08
N CYS A 149 -22.23 -6.29 5.97
CA CYS A 149 -22.13 -7.70 5.63
C CYS A 149 -23.39 -8.24 4.92
N ASN A 150 -24.42 -7.41 4.71
CA ASN A 150 -25.69 -7.79 4.08
C ASN A 150 -26.26 -9.05 4.75
N ASN A 151 -26.55 -10.11 3.99
CA ASN A 151 -27.03 -11.40 4.50
C ASN A 151 -25.90 -12.37 4.89
N LEU A 152 -24.64 -11.93 4.93
CA LEU A 152 -23.44 -12.75 5.16
C LEU A 152 -22.79 -12.54 6.54
N CYS A 153 -23.42 -11.78 7.44
CA CYS A 153 -22.85 -11.43 8.75
C CYS A 153 -22.48 -12.66 9.60
N ALA A 154 -23.40 -13.62 9.74
CA ALA A 154 -23.15 -14.85 10.48
C ALA A 154 -22.05 -15.71 9.86
N GLN A 155 -21.96 -15.75 8.53
CA GLN A 155 -20.90 -16.47 7.81
C GLN A 155 -19.54 -15.80 8.03
N LEU A 156 -19.49 -14.47 7.93
CA LEU A 156 -18.28 -13.70 8.21
C LEU A 156 -17.81 -13.92 9.66
N GLU A 157 -18.70 -13.86 10.64
CA GLU A 157 -18.37 -14.13 12.04
C GLU A 157 -17.81 -15.54 12.25
N THR A 158 -18.42 -16.54 11.58
CA THR A 158 -17.94 -17.93 11.60
C THR A 158 -16.52 -18.04 11.05
N VAL A 159 -16.25 -17.43 9.89
CA VAL A 159 -14.92 -17.41 9.25
C VAL A 159 -13.87 -16.78 10.18
N LEU A 160 -14.21 -15.66 10.81
CA LEU A 160 -13.29 -14.96 11.73
C LEU A 160 -13.03 -15.77 13.00
N GLY A 161 -14.05 -16.43 13.55
CA GLY A 161 -13.93 -17.31 14.72
C GLY A 161 -13.11 -18.56 14.44
N ALA A 162 -13.28 -19.16 13.26
CA ALA A 162 -12.51 -20.32 12.80
C ALA A 162 -11.05 -19.98 12.43
N ARG A 163 -10.76 -18.69 12.21
CA ARG A 163 -9.48 -18.20 11.68
C ARG A 163 -9.18 -18.73 10.28
N ASP A 164 -10.22 -18.84 9.47
CA ASP A 164 -10.11 -19.23 8.06
C ASP A 164 -9.57 -18.07 7.22
N ILE A 165 -8.90 -18.40 6.11
CA ILE A 165 -8.48 -17.42 5.12
C ILE A 165 -9.70 -17.00 4.30
N ALA A 166 -9.91 -15.71 4.14
CA ALA A 166 -11.09 -15.18 3.49
C ALA A 166 -10.83 -13.89 2.70
N THR A 167 -11.55 -13.76 1.60
CA THR A 167 -11.63 -12.60 0.72
C THR A 167 -13.09 -12.28 0.52
N GLY A 168 -13.42 -11.00 0.61
CA GLY A 168 -14.75 -10.52 0.26
C GLY A 168 -14.72 -9.87 -1.11
N THR A 169 -15.77 -10.08 -1.89
CA THR A 169 -16.12 -9.20 -3.01
C THR A 169 -17.12 -8.17 -2.51
N PHE A 170 -16.88 -6.91 -2.81
CA PHE A 170 -17.61 -5.76 -2.27
C PHE A 170 -18.11 -4.86 -3.38
N THR A 171 -19.15 -4.09 -3.08
CA THR A 171 -19.54 -2.88 -3.81
C THR A 171 -19.45 -1.66 -2.88
N HIS A 172 -19.56 -0.47 -3.44
CA HIS A 172 -19.60 0.77 -2.66
C HIS A 172 -20.99 1.01 -2.09
N GLY A 173 -21.05 1.23 -0.77
CA GLY A 173 -22.23 1.72 -0.06
C GLY A 173 -22.17 3.23 0.17
N THR A 174 -23.08 3.71 1.01
CA THR A 174 -23.11 5.12 1.43
C THR A 174 -21.90 5.45 2.31
N ASP A 175 -21.43 6.70 2.22
CA ASP A 175 -20.34 7.25 3.05
C ASP A 175 -19.04 6.43 3.01
N GLY A 176 -18.79 5.70 1.92
CA GLY A 176 -17.60 4.88 1.75
C GLY A 176 -17.63 3.53 2.45
N THR A 177 -18.81 3.09 2.92
CA THR A 177 -19.04 1.74 3.44
C THR A 177 -18.79 0.69 2.36
N TYR A 178 -18.25 -0.47 2.73
CA TYR A 178 -18.10 -1.60 1.82
C TYR A 178 -19.23 -2.59 2.03
N VAL A 179 -20.00 -2.88 0.98
CA VAL A 179 -21.14 -3.80 1.04
C VAL A 179 -20.70 -5.16 0.52
N LEU A 180 -20.62 -6.15 1.42
CA LEU A 180 -20.17 -7.51 1.11
C LEU A 180 -21.20 -8.21 0.22
N GLN A 181 -20.74 -8.66 -0.94
CA GLN A 181 -21.56 -9.39 -1.92
C GLN A 181 -21.30 -10.89 -1.85
N THR A 182 -20.04 -11.29 -1.72
CA THR A 182 -19.63 -12.70 -1.62
C THR A 182 -18.42 -12.84 -0.70
N LEU A 183 -18.28 -14.02 -0.08
CA LEU A 183 -17.22 -14.37 0.85
C LEU A 183 -16.66 -15.76 0.49
N TYR A 184 -15.34 -15.86 0.29
CA TYR A 184 -14.63 -17.11 -0.08
C TYR A 184 -13.21 -17.17 0.47
#